data_AF-A0A800KP09-F1
#
_entry.id   AF-A0A800KP09-F1
#
_cell.length_a   1.000
_cell.length_b   1.000
_cell.length_c   1.000
_cell.angle_alpha   90.00
_cell.angle_beta   90.00
_cell.angle_gamma   90.00
#
_symmetry.space_group_name_H-M   'P 1'
#
loop_
_entity.id
_entity.type
_entity.pdbx_description
1 polymer ?
#
loop_
_entity_poly.entity_id
_entity_poly.type
_entity_poly.pdbx_seq_one_letter_code
_entity_poly.pdbx_strand_id
1 'polypeptide(L)' 'MYLEGISEIEIADGMSKQLHPGDILVAQDTTGHGHITRRIGDGLRISINAPLEDGPWLPNP' A
#
# COMPACT_ATOMS: atom_id res chain seq x y z
N MET A 1 2.31 3.22 -5.82
CA MET A 1 1.34 3.24 -6.95
C MET A 1 1.27 1.87 -7.59
N TYR A 2 0.06 1.34 -7.79
CA TYR A 2 -0.18 0.06 -8.46
C TYR A 2 -0.38 0.26 -9.96
N LEU A 3 0.34 -0.50 -10.78
CA LEU A 3 0.37 -0.33 -12.24
C LEU A 3 -0.23 -1.51 -13.00
N GLU A 4 -0.07 -2.73 -12.48
CA GLU A 4 -0.62 -3.96 -13.07
C GLU A 4 -0.90 -4.99 -11.98
N GLY A 5 -1.92 -5.82 -12.20
CA GLY A 5 -2.34 -6.86 -11.27
C GLY A 5 -3.07 -6.32 -10.04
N ILE A 6 -3.64 -7.24 -9.26
CA ILE A 6 -4.36 -6.91 -8.02
C ILE A 6 -3.52 -7.35 -6.83
N SER A 7 -3.50 -6.53 -5.77
CA SER A 7 -2.92 -6.92 -4.49
C SER A 7 -3.92 -6.72 -3.36
N GLU A 8 -3.80 -7.54 -2.32
CA GLU A 8 -4.45 -7.29 -1.05
C GLU A 8 -3.41 -6.78 -0.07
N ILE A 9 -3.74 -5.71 0.66
CA ILE A 9 -3.00 -5.23 1.82
C ILE A 9 -3.80 -5.52 3.09
N GLU A 10 -3.13 -6.08 4.09
CA GLU A 10 -3.68 -6.37 5.42
C GLU A 10 -2.84 -5.62 6.46
N ILE A 11 -3.49 -4.92 7.38
CA ILE A 11 -2.84 -4.16 8.46
C ILE A 11 -3.03 -4.86 9.82
N ALA A 12 -2.37 -4.35 10.85
CA ALA A 12 -2.25 -5.01 12.17
C ALA A 12 -3.59 -5.35 12.86
N ASP A 13 -4.66 -4.61 12.57
CA ASP A 13 -5.99 -4.87 13.12
C ASP A 13 -6.81 -5.91 12.32
N GLY A 14 -6.19 -6.51 11.31
CA GLY A 14 -6.81 -7.52 10.44
C GLY A 14 -7.68 -6.93 9.32
N MET A 15 -7.82 -5.60 9.22
CA MET A 15 -8.49 -5.01 8.06
C MET A 15 -7.68 -5.26 6.79
N SER A 16 -8.37 -5.70 5.74
CA SER A 16 -7.79 -5.85 4.41
C SER A 16 -8.47 -5.00 3.34
N LYS A 17 -7.70 -4.57 2.34
CA LYS A 17 -8.21 -3.90 1.13
C LYS A 17 -7.52 -4.41 -0.12
N GLN A 18 -8.29 -4.52 -1.19
CA GLN A 18 -7.75 -4.78 -2.52
C GLN A 18 -7.32 -3.48 -3.20
N LEU A 19 -6.17 -3.53 -3.86
CA LEU A 19 -5.52 -2.46 -4.59
C LEU A 19 -5.43 -2.87 -6.06
N HIS A 20 -6.00 -2.05 -6.92
CA HIS A 20 -6.12 -2.22 -8.36
C HIS A 20 -5.12 -1.31 -9.10
N PRO A 21 -4.88 -1.56 -10.40
CA PRO A 21 -4.14 -0.63 -11.23
C PRO A 21 -4.74 0.78 -11.17
N GLY A 22 -3.88 1.76 -10.90
CA GLY A 22 -4.28 3.16 -10.67
C GLY A 22 -4.35 3.56 -9.19
N ASP A 23 -4.48 2.60 -8.28
CA ASP A 23 -4.55 2.92 -6.85
C ASP A 23 -3.21 3.45 -6.30
N ILE A 24 -3.31 4.47 -5.46
CA ILE A 24 -2.20 5.03 -4.70
C ILE A 24 -2.42 4.69 -3.22
N LEU A 25 -1.46 3.98 -2.65
CA LEU A 25 -1.41 3.67 -1.23
C LEU A 25 -0.34 4.55 -0.57
N VAL A 26 -0.73 5.26 0.48
CA VAL A 26 0.22 5.87 1.44
C VAL A 26 0.37 4.90 2.60
N ALA A 27 1.52 4.22 2.67
CA ALA A 27 1.81 3.24 3.71
C ALA A 27 2.61 3.90 4.84
N GLN A 28 1.91 4.61 5.72
CA GLN A 28 2.51 5.19 6.92
C GLN A 28 2.25 4.27 8.11
N ASP A 29 3.31 3.66 8.65
CA ASP A 29 3.26 2.92 9.90
C ASP A 29 4.12 3.63 10.95
N THR A 30 3.45 4.30 11.89
CA THR A 30 4.09 5.05 12.98
C THR A 30 4.39 4.19 14.20
N THR A 31 3.94 2.94 14.21
CA THR A 31 3.98 2.04 15.38
C THR A 31 4.92 0.85 15.19
N GLY A 32 5.29 0.54 13.94
CA GLY A 32 6.20 -0.54 13.58
C GLY A 32 5.55 -1.92 13.46
N HIS A 33 4.22 -2.02 13.42
CA HIS A 33 3.52 -3.30 13.22
C HIS A 33 3.63 -3.84 11.79
N GLY A 34 3.88 -2.96 10.82
CA GLY A 34 3.95 -3.24 9.41
C GLY A 34 2.59 -3.54 8.78
N HIS A 35 2.65 -4.21 7.64
CA HIS A 35 1.50 -4.70 6.88
C HIS A 35 1.94 -5.90 6.05
N ILE A 36 0.97 -6.74 5.66
CA ILE A 36 1.20 -7.83 4.71
C ILE A 36 0.65 -7.39 3.36
N THR A 37 1.44 -7.53 2.30
CA THR A 37 0.92 -7.37 0.94
C THR A 37 1.04 -8.68 0.17
N ARG A 38 -0.06 -9.15 -0.42
CA ARG A 38 -0.09 -10.35 -1.26
C ARG A 38 -0.66 -10.06 -2.63
N ARG A 39 -0.15 -10.74 -3.67
CA ARG A 39 -0.77 -10.73 -5.00
C ARG A 39 -2.06 -11.54 -4.96
N ILE A 40 -3.11 -11.04 -5.61
CA ILE A 40 -4.35 -11.79 -5.86
C ILE A 40 -4.47 -12.03 -7.37
N GLY A 41 -4.80 -13.27 -7.75
CA GLY A 41 -4.95 -13.68 -9.15
C GLY A 41 -3.64 -14.07 -9.84
N ASP A 42 -3.72 -14.17 -11.17
CA ASP A 42 -2.66 -14.63 -12.06
C ASP A 42 -1.97 -13.48 -12.80
N GLY A 43 -0.81 -13.74 -13.39
CA GLY A 43 -0.05 -12.74 -14.14
C GLY A 43 0.88 -11.88 -13.29
N LEU A 44 1.43 -10.83 -13.90
CA LEU A 44 2.37 -9.94 -13.23
C LEU A 44 1.65 -9.00 -12.28
N ARG A 45 2.35 -8.65 -11.20
CA ARG A 45 1.98 -7.56 -10.31
C ARG A 45 3.08 -6.54 -10.33
N ILE A 46 2.78 -5.33 -10.80
CA ILE A 46 3.75 -4.26 -10.99
C ILE A 46 3.34 -3.06 -10.14
N SER A 47 4.26 -2.55 -9.34
CA SER A 47 4.05 -1.40 -8.47
C SER A 47 5.34 -0.60 -8.30
N ILE A 48 5.19 0.72 -8.16
CA ILE A 48 6.28 1.64 -7.81
C ILE A 48 6.13 2.03 -6.34
N ASN A 49 7.22 1.94 -5.60
CA ASN A 49 7.35 2.40 -4.23
C ASN A 49 8.38 3.53 -4.20
N ALA A 50 8.01 4.66 -3.60
CA ALA A 50 8.90 5.78 -3.39
C ALA A 50 8.81 6.18 -1.92
N PRO A 51 9.94 6.50 -1.26
CA PRO A 51 9.90 7.06 0.07
C PRO A 51 9.17 8.41 0.04
N LEU A 52 8.40 8.69 1.08
CA LEU A 52 7.75 9.98 1.27
C LEU A 52 8.58 10.77 2.29
N GLU A 53 9.05 11.95 1.91
CA GLU A 53 9.71 12.87 2.84
C GLU A 53 8.67 13.64 3.67
N ASP A 54 9.12 14.15 4.82
CA ASP A 54 8.31 15.04 5.64
C ASP A 54 8.04 16.35 4.90
N GLY A 55 6.78 16.75 4.83
CA GLY A 55 6.40 17.98 4.14
C GLY A 55 4.99 18.46 4.47
N PRO A 56 4.61 19.67 4.01
CA PRO A 56 3.32 20.31 4.32
C PRO A 56 2.09 19.56 3.77
N TRP A 57 2.29 18.50 2.99
CA TRP A 57 1.25 17.62 2.46
C TRP A 57 0.94 16.41 3.37
N LEU A 58 1.75 16.17 4.41
CA LEU A 58 1.40 15.14 5.38
C LEU A 58 0.18 15.60 6.18
N PRO A 59 -0.85 14.76 6.36
CA PRO A 59 -1.95 15.08 7.23
C PRO A 59 -1.40 15.35 8.64
N ASN A 60 -1.80 16.47 9.25
CA ASN A 60 -1.41 16.80 10.62
C ASN A 60 -1.89 15.66 11.55
N PRO A 61 -1.06 15.24 12.51
CA PRO A 61 -1.47 14.25 13.51
C PRO A 61 -2.68 14.72 14.33
#